data_AF-A0A947F792-F1
#
_entry.id   AF-A0A947F792-F1
#
_cell.length_a   1.000
_cell.length_b   1.000
_cell.length_c   1.000
_cell.angle_alpha   90.00
_cell.angle_beta   90.00
_cell.angle_gamma   90.00
#
_symmetry.space_group_name_H-M   'P 1'
#
loop_
_entity.id
_entity.type
_entity.pdbx_description
1 polymer ?
#
loop_
_entity_poly.entity_id
_entity_poly.type
_entity_poly.pdbx_seq_one_letter_code
_entity_poly.pdbx_strand_id
1 'polypeptide(L)' 'PGIGPRTAERIGEYRKVNGPFRTAEDLLNIKGIGPKVLQKLKPFITVS' A
#
# COMPACT_ATOMS: atom_id res chain seq x y z
N PRO A 1 -7.67 -10.64 -3.91
CA PRO A 1 -6.98 -10.05 -2.73
C PRO A 1 -7.36 -8.58 -2.49
N GLY A 2 -8.39 -8.33 -1.67
CA GLY A 2 -8.61 -7.19 -0.75
C GLY A 2 -8.45 -5.72 -1.15
N ILE A 3 -7.86 -5.38 -2.29
CA ILE A 3 -7.60 -4.01 -2.73
C ILE A 3 -8.53 -3.69 -3.89
N GLY A 4 -9.46 -2.78 -3.65
CA GLY A 4 -10.34 -2.25 -4.69
C GLY A 4 -9.63 -1.19 -5.56
N PRO A 5 -10.22 -0.84 -6.71
CA PRO A 5 -9.62 0.10 -7.67
C PRO A 5 -9.28 1.46 -7.05
N ARG A 6 -10.15 1.96 -6.16
CA ARG A 6 -9.95 3.23 -5.46
C ARG A 6 -8.75 3.22 -4.50
N THR A 7 -8.43 2.07 -3.91
CA THR A 7 -7.26 1.94 -3.04
C THR A 7 -5.99 1.77 -3.87
N ALA A 8 -6.05 1.06 -5.00
CA ALA A 8 -4.95 0.95 -5.96
C ALA A 8 -4.54 2.33 -6.52
N GLU A 9 -5.52 3.16 -6.87
CA GLU A 9 -5.26 4.54 -7.32
C GLU A 9 -4.49 5.34 -6.25
N ARG A 10 -4.92 5.26 -4.98
CA ARG A 10 -4.21 5.93 -3.88
C ARG A 10 -2.79 5.43 -3.65
N ILE A 11 -2.52 4.14 -3.88
CA ILE A 11 -1.15 3.60 -3.83
C ILE A 11 -0.28 4.29 -4.88
N GLY A 12 -0.79 4.43 -6.10
CA GLY A 12 -0.10 5.14 -7.18
C GLY A 12 0.15 6.61 -6.84
N GLU A 13 -0.87 7.32 -6.37
CA GLU A 13 -0.76 8.73 -5.98
C GLU A 13 0.21 8.93 -4.81
N TYR A 14 0.13 8.08 -3.78
CA TYR A 14 1.06 8.13 -2.65
C TYR A 14 2.52 7.99 -3.13
N ARG A 15 2.78 7.04 -4.04
CA ARG A 15 4.12 6.84 -4.61
C ARG A 15 4.60 8.03 -5.45
N LYS A 16 3.71 8.71 -6.17
CA LYS A 16 4.07 9.91 -6.94
C LYS A 16 4.45 11.08 -6.04
N VAL A 17 3.70 11.29 -4.95
CA VAL A 17 3.88 12.43 -4.05
C VAL A 17 5.01 12.20 -3.03
N ASN A 18 5.08 11.00 -2.45
CA ASN A 18 6.02 10.68 -1.36
C ASN A 18 7.28 9.94 -1.86
N GLY A 19 7.29 9.52 -3.12
CA GLY A 19 8.37 8.70 -3.68
C GLY A 19 8.17 7.20 -3.45
N PRO A 20 9.21 6.38 -3.69
CA PRO A 20 9.13 4.93 -3.55
C PRO A 20 8.84 4.51 -2.10
N PHE A 21 8.06 3.43 -1.95
CA PHE A 21 7.80 2.79 -0.65
C PHE A 21 9.09 2.22 -0.07
N ARG A 22 9.42 2.60 1.17
CA ARG A 22 10.63 2.10 1.86
C ARG A 22 10.33 0.82 2.63
N THR A 23 9.13 0.74 3.19
CA THR A 23 8.68 -0.42 3.94
C THR A 23 7.26 -0.79 3.55
N ALA A 24 6.84 -2.01 3.88
CA ALA A 24 5.43 -2.40 3.72
C ALA A 24 4.51 -1.55 4.63
N GLU A 25 5.02 -0.96 5.71
CA GLU A 25 4.26 -0.14 6.65
C GLU A 25 3.87 1.22 6.07
N ASP A 26 4.59 1.74 5.06
CA ASP A 26 4.18 2.95 4.34
C ASP A 26 2.78 2.81 3.73
N LEU A 27 2.36 1.58 3.40
CA LEU A 27 1.02 1.34 2.90
C LEU A 27 -0.08 1.61 3.95
N LEU A 28 0.23 1.64 5.24
CA LEU A 28 -0.74 2.02 6.29
C LEU A 28 -1.11 3.51 6.23
N ASN A 29 -0.28 4.34 5.59
CA ASN A 29 -0.60 5.74 5.34
C ASN A 29 -1.70 5.90 4.27
N ILE A 30 -2.04 4.83 3.55
CA ILE A 30 -3.03 4.88 2.48
C ILE A 30 -4.42 4.56 3.04
N LYS A 31 -5.33 5.53 2.90
CA LYS A 31 -6.74 5.36 3.30
C LYS A 31 -7.39 4.18 2.58
N GLY A 32 -7.76 3.16 3.36
CA GLY A 32 -8.32 1.90 2.86
C GLY A 32 -7.39 0.69 3.04
N ILE A 33 -6.14 0.90 3.46
CA ILE A 33 -5.21 -0.16 3.85
C ILE A 33 -5.04 -0.12 5.36
N GLY A 34 -5.77 -0.98 6.05
CA GLY A 34 -5.58 -1.21 7.48
C GLY A 34 -4.58 -2.33 7.76
N PRO A 35 -4.20 -2.57 9.03
CA PRO A 35 -3.27 -3.61 9.43
C PRO A 35 -3.69 -5.03 8.97
N LYS A 36 -5.00 -5.33 8.94
CA LYS A 36 -5.51 -6.61 8.40
C LYS A 36 -5.25 -6.78 6.91
N VAL A 37 -5.35 -5.69 6.14
CA VAL A 37 -5.09 -5.71 4.70
C VAL A 37 -3.59 -5.77 4.46
N LEU A 38 -2.81 -4.98 5.20
CA LEU A 38 -1.36 -5.04 5.15
C LEU A 38 -0.82 -6.44 5.45
N GLN A 39 -1.31 -7.12 6.50
CA GLN A 39 -0.86 -8.50 6.79
C GLN A 39 -1.12 -9.47 5.63
N LYS A 40 -2.25 -9.32 4.93
CA LYS A 40 -2.56 -10.12 3.74
C LYS A 40 -1.69 -9.76 2.53
N LEU A 41 -1.23 -8.51 2.45
CA LEU A 41 -0.39 -8.02 1.36
C LEU A 41 1.10 -8.20 1.63
N LYS A 42 1.55 -8.26 2.89
CA LYS A 42 2.95 -8.44 3.30
C LYS A 42 3.68 -9.52 2.50
N PRO A 43 3.14 -10.73 2.29
CA PRO A 43 3.83 -11.75 1.50
C PRO A 43 3.92 -11.44 -0.01
N PHE A 44 3.15 -10.49 -0.52
CA PHE A 44 3.11 -10.08 -1.93
C PHE A 44 3.80 -8.72 -2.18
N ILE A 45 4.26 -8.05 -1.13
CA ILE A 45 4.95 -6.76 -1.24
C ILE A 45 6.44 -7.02 -1.27
N THR A 46 7.10 -6.52 -2.30
CA THR A 46 8.55 -6.45 -2.38
C THR A 46 8.92 -4.98 -2.50
N VAL A 47 9.71 -4.50 -1.53
CA VAL A 47 10.35 -3.19 -1.57
C VAL A 47 11.81 -3.42 -1.97
N SER A 48 12.32 -2.62 -2.92
CA SER A 48 13.64 -2.75 -3.53
C SER A 48 14.48 -1.51 -3.23
#